data_AF-A0A059F5N0-F1
#
_entry.id   AF-A0A059F5N0-F1
#
_cell.length_a   1.000
_cell.length_b   1.000
_cell.length_c   1.000
_cell.angle_alpha   90.00
_cell.angle_beta   90.00
_cell.angle_gamma   90.00
#
_symmetry.space_group_name_H-M   'P 1'
#
loop_
_entity.id
_entity.type
_entity.pdbx_description
1 polymer ?
#
loop_
_entity_poly.entity_id
_entity_poly.type
_entity_poly.pdbx_seq_one_letter_code
_entity_poly.pdbx_strand_id
1 'polypeptide(L)'
;MIIEISKQETQKIEILELQFDLENIDLINCKFNREEIRLYFESSYIQGRLLEESWTVVERIEENGEYRFITVCKVLNIFLFDQPIRYLINT
;
A
#
# COMPACT_ATOMS: atom_id res chain seq x y z
N MET A 1 -2.46 -6.25 5.24
CA MET A 1 -1.35 -5.28 5.10
C MET A 1 -0.03 -6.05 5.12
N ILE A 2 0.65 -6.18 3.98
CA ILE A 2 2.00 -6.76 3.90
C ILE A 2 2.97 -5.59 3.78
N ILE A 3 3.88 -5.45 4.74
CA ILE A 3 4.93 -4.43 4.69
C ILE A 3 6.27 -5.16 4.69
N GLU A 4 6.98 -5.11 3.57
CA GLU A 4 8.37 -5.57 3.47
C GLU A 4 9.28 -4.35 3.67
N ILE A 5 10.12 -4.38 4.70
CA ILE A 5 11.00 -3.26 5.07
C ILE A 5 12.44 -3.75 4.98
N SER A 6 13.25 -3.21 4.07
CA SER A 6 14.67 -3.54 3.99
C SER A 6 15.50 -2.47 4.72
N LYS A 7 16.46 -2.91 5.54
CA LYS A 7 17.25 -2.01 6.41
C LYS A 7 18.43 -1.44 5.63
N GLN A 8 18.34 -0.19 5.16
CA GLN A 8 19.39 0.84 5.11
C GLN A 8 18.97 1.97 4.14
N GLU A 9 19.28 3.22 4.53
CA GLU A 9 18.73 4.49 4.03
C GLU A 9 17.25 4.72 4.41
N THR A 10 16.84 5.96 4.71
CA THR A 10 15.43 6.33 4.91
C THR A 10 14.65 5.97 3.65
N GLN A 11 14.13 4.75 3.59
CA GLN A 11 13.48 4.19 2.42
C GLN A 11 12.23 5.01 2.15
N LYS A 12 12.16 5.61 0.97
CA LYS A 12 10.93 6.23 0.51
C LYS A 12 9.99 5.10 0.12
N ILE A 13 8.99 4.84 0.96
CA ILE A 13 8.01 3.79 0.70
C ILE A 13 6.73 4.38 0.11
N GLU A 14 6.00 3.54 -0.60
CA GLU A 14 4.65 3.82 -1.08
C GLU A 14 3.73 2.75 -0.52
N ILE A 15 2.50 3.14 -0.20
CA ILE A 15 1.51 2.25 0.36
C ILE A 15 0.40 2.05 -0.67
N LEU A 16 0.05 0.78 -0.90
CA LEU A 16 -1.15 0.39 -1.63
C LEU A 16 -2.15 -0.15 -0.60
N GLU A 17 -3.23 0.59 -0.38
CA GLU A 17 -4.25 0.24 0.59
C GLU A 17 -5.50 -0.30 -0.12
N LEU A 18 -5.94 -1.49 0.27
CA LEU A 18 -7.10 -2.18 -0.29
C LEU A 18 -8.20 -2.23 0.77
N GLN A 19 -9.35 -1.62 0.51
CA GLN A 19 -10.49 -1.54 1.44
C GLN A 19 -11.54 -2.64 1.17
N PHE A 20 -11.08 -3.90 1.03
CA PHE A 20 -11.94 -5.06 0.82
C PHE A 20 -11.44 -6.22 1.69
N ASP A 21 -12.37 -7.03 2.19
CA ASP A 21 -12.01 -8.29 2.82
C ASP A 21 -11.31 -9.17 1.78
N LEU A 22 -10.03 -9.42 2.02
CA LEU A 22 -9.14 -10.18 1.17
C LEU A 22 -9.41 -11.68 1.33
N GLU A 23 -10.65 -12.11 1.09
CA GLU A 23 -10.97 -13.52 0.95
C GLU A 23 -10.48 -13.98 -0.42
N ASN A 24 -9.27 -14.56 -0.46
CA ASN A 24 -8.68 -15.21 -1.65
C ASN A 24 -8.17 -14.30 -2.75
N ILE A 25 -7.27 -13.38 -2.41
CA ILE A 25 -6.51 -12.69 -3.44
C ILE A 25 -5.08 -13.27 -3.46
N ASP A 26 -4.73 -13.93 -4.56
CA ASP A 26 -3.34 -14.15 -4.95
C ASP A 26 -2.76 -12.81 -5.43
N LEU A 27 -2.64 -11.82 -4.52
CA LEU A 27 -2.16 -10.45 -4.78
C LEU A 27 -0.76 -10.41 -5.39
N ILE A 28 -0.06 -11.55 -5.35
CA ILE A 28 1.26 -11.78 -5.95
C ILE A 28 1.23 -11.46 -7.47
N ASN A 29 0.08 -11.61 -8.14
CA ASN A 29 -0.03 -11.42 -9.60
C ASN A 29 -0.75 -10.15 -10.06
N CYS A 30 -0.91 -9.12 -9.20
CA CYS A 30 -1.47 -7.85 -9.65
C CYS A 30 -0.41 -6.94 -10.30
N LYS A 31 -0.84 -6.08 -11.25
CA LYS A 31 0.02 -5.05 -11.87
C LYS A 31 -0.50 -3.66 -11.52
N PHE A 32 0.34 -2.84 -10.92
CA PHE A 32 0.01 -1.46 -10.61
C PHE A 32 0.39 -0.52 -11.75
N ASN A 33 -0.60 0.17 -12.34
CA ASN A 33 -0.38 1.32 -13.21
C ASN A 33 -0.49 2.59 -12.38
N ARG A 34 0.64 3.29 -12.20
CA ARG A 34 0.72 4.51 -11.41
C ARG A 34 0.05 5.71 -12.06
N GLU A 35 0.17 5.87 -13.38
CA GLU A 35 -0.38 7.03 -14.09
C GLU A 35 -1.91 7.06 -14.04
N GLU A 36 -2.52 5.87 -14.16
CA GLU A 36 -3.97 5.72 -14.07
C GLU A 36 -4.47 5.43 -12.66
N ILE A 37 -3.56 5.14 -11.73
CA ILE A 37 -3.83 4.63 -10.37
C ILE A 37 -4.77 3.42 -10.44
N ARG A 38 -4.36 2.37 -11.14
CA ARG A 38 -5.15 1.14 -11.31
C ARG A 38 -4.36 -0.09 -10.90
N LEU A 39 -5.02 -0.99 -10.17
CA LEU A 39 -4.53 -2.35 -9.94
C LEU A 39 -5.20 -3.30 -10.91
N TYR A 40 -4.42 -3.85 -11.82
CA TYR A 40 -4.86 -4.82 -12.82
C TYR A 40 -4.65 -6.24 -12.31
N PHE A 41 -5.67 -7.07 -12.53
CA PHE A 41 -5.66 -8.52 -12.38
C PHE A 41 -5.85 -9.15 -13.78
N GLU A 42 -5.93 -10.48 -13.88
CA GLU A 42 -5.99 -11.18 -15.17
C GLU A 42 -7.13 -10.69 -16.09
N SER A 43 -8.32 -10.46 -15.53
CA SER A 43 -9.52 -10.09 -16.28
C SER A 43 -10.28 -8.90 -15.70
N SER A 44 -9.67 -8.19 -14.75
CA SER A 44 -10.32 -7.09 -14.04
C SER A 44 -9.32 -6.05 -13.56
N TYR A 45 -9.82 -4.91 -13.11
CA TYR A 45 -9.03 -3.91 -12.43
C TYR A 45 -9.81 -3.22 -11.31
N ILE A 46 -9.08 -2.65 -10.37
CA ILE A 46 -9.63 -1.74 -9.36
C ILE A 46 -9.08 -0.34 -9.64
N GLN A 47 -9.97 0.63 -9.72
CA GLN A 47 -9.59 2.04 -9.78
C GLN A 47 -9.25 2.53 -8.37
N GLY A 48 -8.08 3.11 -8.21
CA GLY A 48 -7.67 3.76 -6.98
C GLY A 48 -7.61 5.28 -7.12
N ARG A 49 -7.20 5.91 -6.02
CA ARG A 49 -6.92 7.34 -5.91
C ARG A 49 -5.71 7.59 -5.01
N LEU A 50 -5.01 8.69 -5.24
CA LEU A 50 -3.96 9.15 -4.33
C LEU A 50 -4.61 9.82 -3.11
N LEU A 51 -4.14 9.51 -1.91
CA LEU A 51 -4.48 10.26 -0.71
C LEU A 51 -3.47 11.38 -0.50
N GLU A 52 -3.96 12.61 -0.31
CA GLU A 52 -3.15 13.79 0.00
C GLU A 52 -2.83 13.85 1.50
N GLU A 53 -2.22 12.80 2.02
CA GLU A 53 -1.87 12.69 3.43
C GLU A 53 -0.37 12.40 3.61
N SER A 54 0.24 12.97 4.63
CA SER A 54 1.65 12.73 4.95
C SER A 54 1.75 11.77 6.13
N TRP A 55 2.34 10.60 5.88
CA TRP A 55 2.49 9.56 6.88
C TRP A 55 3.96 9.27 7.16
N THR A 56 4.25 8.87 8.39
CA THR A 56 5.58 8.45 8.83
C THR A 56 5.47 7.10 9.51
N VAL A 57 6.27 6.14 9.06
CA VAL A 57 6.38 4.84 9.74
C VAL A 57 7.32 5.02 10.92
N VAL A 58 6.85 4.64 12.10
CA VAL A 58 7.62 4.66 13.34
C VAL A 58 7.77 3.26 13.90
N GLU A 59 8.94 2.95 14.42
CA GLU A 59 9.20 1.75 15.21
C GLU A 59 9.04 2.11 16.68
N ARG A 60 8.23 1.32 17.40
CA ARG A 60 8.09 1.44 18.84
C ARG A 60 9.16 0.59 19.51
N ILE A 61 9.93 1.22 20.40
CA ILE A 61 11.00 0.59 21.17
C ILE A 61 10.66 0.71 22.66
N GLU A 62 10.90 -0.34 23.42
CA GLU A 62 10.80 -0.33 24.88
C GLU A 62 12.21 -0.28 25.49
N GLU A 63 12.49 0.76 26.28
CA GLU A 63 13.75 0.94 26.98
C GLU A 63 13.47 1.33 28.43
N ASN A 64 13.99 0.55 29.38
CA ASN A 64 13.85 0.80 30.82
C ASN A 64 12.39 0.93 31.31
N GLY A 65 11.45 0.21 30.68
CA GLY A 65 10.02 0.26 31.03
C GLY A 65 9.28 1.48 30.46
N GLU A 66 9.94 2.29 29.63
CA GLU A 66 9.32 3.38 28.89
C GLU A 66 9.27 3.08 27.38
N TYR A 67 8.21 3.55 26.72
CA TYR A 67 8.09 3.46 25.26
C TYR A 67 8.66 4.70 24.57
N ARG A 68 9.50 4.47 23.56
CA ARG A 68 10.02 5.48 22.63
C ARG A 68 9.63 5.12 21.21
N PHE A 69 9.53 6.13 20.35
CA PHE A 69 9.21 5.96 18.94
C PHE A 69 10.33 6.53 18.09
N ILE A 70 10.86 5.72 17.18
CA ILE A 70 11.91 6.13 16.25
C ILE A 70 11.32 6.17 14.84
N THR A 71 11.58 7.25 14.12
CA THR A 71 11.17 7.35 12.71
C THR A 71 11.97 6.36 11.87
N VAL A 72 11.27 5.45 11.19
CA VAL A 72 11.85 4.49 10.26
C VAL A 72 11.91 5.10 8.86
N CYS A 73 10.78 5.61 8.37
CA CYS A 73 10.72 6.22 7.06
C CYS A 73 9.52 7.16 6.87
N LYS A 74 9.60 7.98 5.82
CA LYS A 74 8.47 8.79 5.33
C LYS A 74 7.76 8.05 4.21
N VAL A 75 6.44 8.04 4.26
CA VAL A 75 5.58 7.54 3.19
C VAL A 75 5.44 8.66 2.15
N LEU A 76 5.76 8.37 0.90
CA LEU A 76 5.63 9.37 -0.17
C LEU A 76 4.20 9.48 -0.68
N ASN A 77 3.59 8.34 -0.96
CA ASN A 77 2.29 8.24 -1.60
C ASN A 77 1.52 7.09 -0.99
N ILE A 78 0.22 7.33 -0.79
CA ILE A 78 -0.73 6.29 -0.39
C ILE A 78 -1.77 6.20 -1.49
N PHE A 79 -1.81 5.07 -2.16
CA PHE A 79 -2.80 4.75 -3.18
C PHE A 79 -3.90 3.92 -2.54
N LEU A 80 -5.09 4.52 -2.43
CA LEU A 80 -6.26 3.87 -1.87
C LEU A 80 -7.11 3.27 -2.97
N PHE A 81 -7.45 2.00 -2.81
CA PHE A 81 -8.32 1.23 -3.70
C PHE A 81 -9.58 0.86 -2.91
N ASP A 82 -10.56 1.77 -2.94
CA ASP A 82 -11.84 1.68 -2.24
C ASP A 82 -13.04 1.52 -3.21
N GLN A 83 -12.76 1.43 -4.53
CA GLN A 83 -13.78 1.30 -5.56
C GLN A 83 -14.06 -0.16 -5.94
N PRO A 84 -15.28 -0.49 -6.41
CA PRO A 84 -15.60 -1.84 -6.87
C PRO A 84 -14.67 -2.33 -8.00
N ILE A 85 -14.46 -3.65 -8.04
CA ILE A 85 -13.75 -4.32 -9.14
C ILE A 85 -14.51 -4.10 -10.46
N ARG A 86 -13.78 -3.77 -11.52
CA ARG A 86 -14.28 -3.59 -12.88
C ARG A 86 -13.72 -4.67 -13.78
N TYR A 87 -14.58 -5.36 -14.53
CA TYR A 87 -14.16 -6.42 -15.45
C TYR A 87 -13.80 -5.85 -16.81
N LEU A 88 -12.72 -6.37 -17.40
CA LEU A 88 -12.32 -6.05 -18.77
C LEU A 88 -13.26 -6.78 -19.73
N ILE A 89 -13.94 -6.05 -20.61
CA ILE A 89 -14.76 -6.66 -21.66
C ILE A 89 -13.79 -7.09 -22.77
N ASN A 90 -13.53 -8.39 -22.88
CA ASN A 90 -12.83 -8.93 -24.03
C ASN A 90 -13.79 -8.90 -25.23
N THR A 91 -13.59 -7.93 -26.14
CA THR A 91 -14.16 -7.96 -27.50
C THR A 91 -13.30 -8.77 -28.44
#